data_AF-A0A838VRU6-F1
#
_entry.id   AF-A0A838VRU6-F1
#
_cell.length_a   1.000
_cell.length_b   1.000
_cell.length_c   1.000
_cell.angle_alpha   90.00
_cell.angle_beta   90.00
_cell.angle_gamma   90.00
#
_symmetry.space_group_name_H-M   'P 1'
#
loop_
_entity.id
_entity.type
_entity.pdbx_description
1 polymer ?
#
loop_
_entity_poly.entity_id
_entity_poly.type
_entity_poly.pdbx_seq_one_letter_code
_entity_poly.pdbx_strand_id
1 'polypeptide(L)'
;VRNFTQEYNLPSGKSIVVLGEGRLINLAAAEGHPSAVMDMSFANQAMACEYLVKNQGKLEPGLHTIPVDVDAEIARLKLQAMGIKIDTLTSDQVEYMNSWTSGT
;
A
#
# COMPACT_ATOMS: atom_id res chain seq x y z
N VAL A 1 -23.21 27.22 8.21
CA VAL A 1 -22.10 26.30 8.56
C VAL A 1 -22.22 25.09 7.64
N ARG A 2 -21.19 24.77 6.84
CA ARG A 2 -21.21 23.57 5.97
C ARG A 2 -20.94 22.34 6.84
N ASN A 3 -21.46 21.17 6.45
CA ASN A 3 -21.14 19.92 7.14
C ASN A 3 -19.63 19.73 7.26
N PHE A 4 -19.17 19.20 8.39
CA PHE A 4 -17.76 18.96 8.71
C PHE A 4 -16.87 20.20 8.79
N THR A 5 -17.45 21.41 8.91
CA THR A 5 -16.71 22.65 9.13
C THR A 5 -17.19 23.32 10.42
N GLN A 6 -16.27 23.71 11.28
CA GLN A 6 -16.57 24.44 12.51
C GLN A 6 -15.68 25.68 12.61
N GLU A 7 -16.29 26.85 12.67
CA GLU A 7 -15.55 28.11 12.87
C GLU A 7 -15.44 28.44 14.36
N TYR A 8 -14.25 28.88 14.77
CA TYR A 8 -13.92 29.36 16.10
C TYR A 8 -13.41 30.80 16.00
N ASN A 9 -14.06 31.71 16.71
CA ASN A 9 -13.61 33.09 16.83
C ASN A 9 -12.62 33.21 17.99
N LEU A 10 -11.44 33.76 17.72
CA LEU A 10 -10.39 33.94 18.71
C LEU A 10 -10.49 35.32 19.37
N PRO A 11 -10.02 35.48 20.62
CA PRO A 11 -9.92 36.78 21.29
C PRO A 11 -9.09 37.82 20.52
N SER A 12 -8.21 37.37 19.61
CA SER A 12 -7.40 38.24 18.74
C SER A 12 -8.18 38.88 17.58
N GLY A 13 -9.47 38.56 17.42
CA GLY A 13 -10.30 39.03 16.31
C GLY A 13 -10.13 38.21 15.02
N LYS A 14 -9.28 37.18 15.01
CA LYS A 14 -9.14 36.22 13.91
C LYS A 14 -10.12 35.06 14.09
N SER A 15 -10.46 34.37 13.00
CA SER A 15 -11.20 33.10 13.05
C SER A 15 -10.38 31.93 12.53
N ILE A 16 -10.68 30.73 13.03
CA ILE A 16 -10.13 29.45 12.57
C ILE A 16 -11.29 28.56 12.17
N VAL A 17 -11.20 27.94 10.98
CA VAL A 17 -12.13 26.89 10.56
C VAL A 17 -11.46 25.53 10.76
N VAL A 18 -12.01 24.73 11.65
CA VAL A 18 -11.61 23.34 11.88
C VAL A 18 -12.44 22.43 10.99
N LEU A 19 -11.76 21.59 10.23
CA LEU A 19 -12.40 20.61 9.35
C LEU A 19 -12.45 19.24 10.03
N GLY A 20 -13.56 18.52 9.88
CA GLY A 20 -13.71 17.15 10.38
C GLY A 20 -13.47 16.99 11.88
N GLU A 21 -13.68 18.04 12.68
CA GLU A 21 -13.35 18.08 14.12
C GLU A 21 -11.90 17.70 14.44
N GLY A 22 -10.96 17.94 13.50
CA GLY A 22 -9.56 17.56 13.65
C GLY A 22 -9.29 16.06 13.41
N ARG A 23 -10.29 15.29 12.98
CA ARG A 23 -10.12 13.90 12.54
C ARG A 23 -9.52 13.84 11.13
N LEU A 24 -9.22 12.63 10.67
CA LEU A 24 -8.70 12.38 9.33
C LEU A 24 -9.67 12.90 8.27
N ILE A 25 -9.34 14.03 7.65
CA ILE A 25 -10.28 14.79 6.83
C ILE A 25 -10.72 14.03 5.58
N ASN A 26 -9.82 13.22 5.01
CA ASN A 26 -10.11 12.37 3.86
C ASN A 26 -11.18 11.33 4.18
N LEU A 27 -11.32 10.89 5.44
CA LEU A 27 -12.35 9.96 5.88
C LEU A 27 -13.57 10.68 6.44
N ALA A 28 -13.36 11.80 7.14
CA ALA A 28 -14.40 12.52 7.86
C ALA A 28 -15.26 13.40 6.95
N ALA A 29 -14.70 13.93 5.87
CA ALA A 29 -15.39 14.85 4.96
C ALA A 29 -15.19 14.51 3.47
N ALA A 30 -14.62 13.34 3.16
CA ALA A 30 -14.49 12.80 1.82
C ALA A 30 -14.65 11.26 1.86
N GLU A 31 -14.31 10.58 0.76
CA GLU A 31 -14.57 9.14 0.57
C GLU A 31 -13.37 8.23 0.93
N GLY A 32 -12.34 8.79 1.55
CA GLY A 32 -11.10 8.07 1.86
C GLY A 32 -10.23 7.83 0.64
N HIS A 33 -9.52 6.70 0.63
CA HIS A 33 -8.70 6.31 -0.52
C HIS A 33 -9.57 5.71 -1.62
N PRO A 34 -9.28 6.01 -2.91
CA PRO A 34 -9.95 5.36 -4.03
C PRO A 34 -9.80 3.84 -3.98
N SER A 35 -10.78 3.12 -4.51
CA SER A 35 -10.77 1.64 -4.57
C SER A 35 -9.49 1.08 -5.21
N ALA A 36 -8.94 1.77 -6.20
CA ALA A 36 -7.70 1.39 -6.89
C ALA A 36 -6.43 1.47 -6.04
N VAL A 37 -6.48 2.13 -4.87
CA VAL A 37 -5.41 2.16 -3.87
C VAL A 37 -5.69 1.14 -2.76
N MET A 38 -6.96 1.02 -2.36
CA MET A 38 -7.39 0.09 -1.32
C MET A 38 -7.28 -1.39 -1.74
N ASP A 39 -7.44 -1.70 -3.04
CA ASP A 39 -7.34 -3.07 -3.54
C ASP A 39 -5.98 -3.71 -3.27
N MET A 40 -4.88 -2.96 -3.41
CA MET A 40 -3.53 -3.43 -3.08
C MET A 40 -3.36 -3.67 -1.58
N SER A 41 -3.95 -2.82 -0.73
CA SER A 41 -3.90 -3.02 0.73
C SER A 41 -4.67 -4.28 1.14
N PHE A 42 -5.85 -4.52 0.56
CA PHE A 42 -6.62 -5.73 0.84
C PHE A 42 -5.99 -6.98 0.24
N ALA A 43 -5.36 -6.89 -0.93
CA ALA A 43 -4.56 -7.98 -1.48
C ALA A 43 -3.40 -8.34 -0.54
N ASN A 44 -2.69 -7.34 0.00
CA ASN A 44 -1.66 -7.56 1.02
C ASN A 44 -2.19 -8.29 2.25
N GLN A 45 -3.35 -7.89 2.77
CA GLN A 45 -3.96 -8.58 3.92
C GLN A 45 -4.39 -10.02 3.59
N ALA A 46 -4.96 -10.25 2.39
CA ALA A 46 -5.36 -11.58 1.96
C ALA A 46 -4.16 -12.52 1.80
N MET A 47 -3.10 -12.05 1.14
CA MET A 47 -1.86 -12.80 0.96
C MET A 47 -1.11 -13.02 2.28
N ALA A 48 -1.18 -12.06 3.22
CA ALA A 48 -0.67 -12.24 4.57
C ALA A 48 -1.37 -13.40 5.29
N CYS A 49 -2.70 -13.45 5.21
CA CYS A 49 -3.49 -14.56 5.77
C CYS A 49 -3.12 -15.90 5.11
N GLU A 50 -2.99 -15.93 3.78
CA GLU A 50 -2.55 -17.13 3.07
C GLU A 50 -1.15 -17.58 3.50
N TYR A 51 -0.22 -16.63 3.62
CA TYR A 51 1.15 -16.89 4.05
C TYR A 51 1.20 -17.48 5.48
N LEU A 52 0.42 -16.94 6.41
CA LEU A 52 0.31 -17.46 7.78
C LEU A 52 -0.21 -18.89 7.80
N VAL A 53 -1.23 -19.21 6.99
CA VAL A 53 -1.80 -20.57 6.90
C VAL A 53 -0.78 -21.55 6.28
N LYS A 54 -0.12 -21.18 5.18
CA LYS A 54 0.89 -22.04 4.53
C LYS A 54 2.13 -22.28 5.40
N ASN A 55 2.43 -21.37 6.32
CA ASN A 55 3.57 -21.44 7.22
C ASN A 55 3.18 -21.74 8.66
N GLN A 56 2.00 -22.32 8.88
CA GLN A 56 1.55 -22.71 10.21
C GLN A 56 2.60 -23.59 10.91
N GLY A 57 2.99 -23.21 12.13
CA GLY A 57 4.00 -23.91 12.93
C GLY A 57 5.45 -23.70 12.49
N LYS A 58 5.72 -22.89 11.45
CA LYS A 58 7.07 -22.55 10.99
C LYS A 58 7.50 -21.13 11.36
N LEU A 59 6.54 -20.28 11.75
CA LEU A 59 6.79 -18.90 12.13
C LEU A 59 6.85 -18.79 13.65
N GLU A 60 7.94 -18.21 14.16
CA GLU A 60 8.07 -17.87 15.58
C GLU A 60 7.06 -16.78 15.99
N PRO A 61 6.63 -16.71 17.26
CA PRO A 61 5.81 -15.60 17.72
C PRO A 61 6.52 -14.26 17.54
N GLY A 62 5.89 -13.31 16.84
CA GLY A 62 6.49 -12.00 16.62
C GLY A 62 5.87 -11.22 15.47
N LEU A 63 6.46 -10.06 15.20
CA LEU A 63 6.12 -9.25 14.03
C LEU A 63 6.92 -9.76 12.83
N HIS A 64 6.19 -10.20 11.80
CA HIS A 64 6.77 -10.64 10.53
C HIS A 64 6.38 -9.65 9.44
N THR A 65 7.37 -9.20 8.68
CA THR A 65 7.13 -8.46 7.45
C THR A 65 6.69 -9.42 6.34
N ILE A 66 5.87 -8.94 5.41
CA ILE A 66 5.52 -9.71 4.22
C ILE A 66 6.80 -9.99 3.42
N PRO A 67 7.07 -11.24 3.04
CA PRO A 67 8.19 -11.58 2.18
C PRO A 67 8.14 -10.85 0.83
N VAL A 68 9.31 -10.51 0.30
CA VAL A 68 9.45 -9.73 -0.95
C VAL A 68 8.79 -10.41 -2.14
N ASP A 69 8.85 -11.74 -2.21
CA ASP A 69 8.21 -12.54 -3.26
C ASP A 69 6.68 -12.47 -3.20
N VAL A 70 6.10 -12.42 -1.99
CA VAL A 70 4.65 -12.27 -1.80
C VAL A 70 4.21 -10.85 -2.20
N ASP A 71 4.99 -9.82 -1.86
CA ASP A 71 4.69 -8.44 -2.27
C ASP A 71 4.83 -8.25 -3.80
N ALA A 72 5.84 -8.87 -4.41
CA ALA A 72 6.02 -8.89 -5.86
C ALA A 72 4.84 -9.58 -6.58
N GLU A 73 4.29 -10.65 -5.99
CA GLU A 73 3.12 -11.33 -6.54
C GLU A 73 1.87 -10.44 -6.49
N ILE A 74 1.69 -9.65 -5.42
CA ILE A 74 0.59 -8.68 -5.33
C ILE A 74 0.71 -7.62 -6.43
N ALA A 75 1.93 -7.10 -6.66
CA ALA A 75 2.19 -6.17 -7.75
C ALA A 75 1.89 -6.80 -9.11
N ARG A 76 2.30 -8.06 -9.34
CA ARG A 76 2.02 -8.81 -10.57
C ARG A 76 0.52 -8.97 -10.80
N LEU A 77 -0.24 -9.35 -9.76
CA LEU A 77 -1.70 -9.49 -9.81
C LEU A 77 -2.39 -8.15 -10.12
N LYS A 78 -1.92 -7.05 -9.54
CA LYS A 78 -2.42 -5.70 -9.83
C LYS A 78 -2.24 -5.33 -11.30
N LEU A 79 -1.04 -5.52 -11.84
CA LEU A 79 -0.74 -5.25 -13.25
C LEU A 79 -1.61 -6.11 -14.17
N GLN A 80 -1.77 -7.39 -13.84
CA GLN A 80 -2.65 -8.30 -14.56
C GLN A 80 -4.11 -7.83 -14.55
N ALA A 81 -4.63 -7.39 -13.40
CA ALA A 81 -5.99 -6.86 -13.29
C ALA A 81 -6.20 -5.56 -14.08
N MET A 82 -5.14 -4.77 -14.26
CA MET A 82 -5.12 -3.57 -15.11
C MET A 82 -4.94 -3.88 -16.61
N GLY A 83 -4.72 -5.15 -16.98
CA GLY A 83 -4.41 -5.55 -18.35
C GLY A 83 -3.00 -5.16 -18.81
N ILE A 84 -2.12 -4.80 -17.88
CA ILE A 84 -0.73 -4.44 -18.16
C ILE A 84 0.11 -5.72 -18.20
N LYS A 85 0.88 -5.88 -19.28
CA LYS A 85 1.88 -6.94 -19.41
C LYS A 85 3.26 -6.39 -19.07
N ILE A 86 4.01 -7.18 -18.32
CA ILE A 86 5.43 -6.95 -18.08
C ILE A 86 6.23 -8.02 -18.82
N ASP A 87 7.46 -7.68 -19.19
CA ASP A 87 8.42 -8.61 -19.75
C ASP A 87 9.07 -9.48 -18.65
N THR A 88 9.95 -10.36 -19.07
CA THR A 88 10.75 -11.18 -18.17
C THR A 88 12.19 -11.14 -18.68
N LEU A 89 13.15 -11.03 -17.77
CA LEU A 89 14.55 -11.04 -18.16
C LEU A 89 14.88 -12.34 -18.89
N THR A 90 15.60 -12.24 -19.99
CA THR A 90 16.18 -13.40 -20.67
C THR A 90 17.28 -14.01 -19.82
N SER A 91 17.61 -15.29 -20.06
CA SER A 91 18.70 -15.96 -19.35
C SER A 91 20.01 -15.17 -19.44
N ASP A 92 20.33 -14.64 -20.62
CA ASP A 92 21.53 -13.81 -20.86
C ASP A 92 21.50 -12.51 -20.05
N GLN A 93 20.33 -11.86 -19.90
CA GLN A 93 20.19 -10.65 -19.08
C GLN A 93 20.36 -10.94 -17.59
N VAL A 94 19.82 -12.06 -17.11
CA VAL A 94 20.01 -12.49 -15.71
C VAL A 94 21.47 -12.83 -15.44
N GLU A 95 22.14 -13.53 -16.36
CA GLU A 95 23.56 -13.85 -16.23
C GLU A 95 24.41 -12.58 -16.23
N TYR A 96 24.17 -11.66 -17.17
CA TYR A 96 24.86 -10.38 -17.24
C TYR A 96 24.75 -9.56 -15.95
N MET A 97 23.56 -9.49 -15.35
CA MET A 97 23.35 -8.73 -14.10
C MET A 97 24.04 -9.34 -12.87
N ASN A 98 24.23 -10.66 -12.84
CA ASN A 98 24.76 -11.37 -11.68
C ASN A 98 26.22 -11.82 -11.86
N SER A 99 26.78 -11.64 -13.04
CA SER A 99 28.13 -12.09 -13.38
C SER A 99 29.17 -10.99 -13.19
N TRP A 100 30.21 -11.29 -12.42
CA TRP A 100 31.41 -10.47 -12.31
C TRP A 100 32.34 -10.58 -13.53
N THR A 101 32.08 -11.51 -14.46
CA THR A 101 32.92 -11.73 -15.65
C THR A 101 32.42 -10.99 -16.88
N SER A 102 31.23 -10.40 -16.81
CA SER A 102 30.55 -9.71 -17.92
C SER A 102 30.17 -8.28 -17.51
N GLY A 103 31.16 -7.46 -17.18
CA GLY A 103 31.02 -6.06 -16.75
C GLY A 103 32.27 -5.62 -15.98
N THR A 104 32.60 -4.33 -15.96
CA THR A 104 33.80 -3.79 -15.25
C THR A 104 33.85 -4.16 -13.79
#